data_AF-A0A0B8NMH1-F1
#
_entry.id   AF-A0A0B8NMH1-F1
#
_cell.length_a   1.000
_cell.length_b   1.000
_cell.length_c   1.000
_cell.angle_alpha   90.00
_cell.angle_beta   90.00
_cell.angle_gamma   90.00
#
_symmetry.space_group_name_H-M   'P 1'
#
loop_
_entity.id
_entity.type
_entity.pdbx_description
1 polymer ?
#
loop_
_entity_poly.entity_id
_entity_poly.type
_entity_poly.pdbx_seq_one_letter_code
_entity_poly.pdbx_strand_id
1 'polypeptide(L)'
;MSIETTLLQRSGDKCELCGSTSDLKPFAVAPHTQVTVDHGAILCDTCRTQVEDPEQMDVNHWRCLNDSMWSQEAPVQVLAWRQLTRLARSEGWLKTF
;
A
#
# COMPACT_ATOMS: atom_id res chain seq x y z
N MET A 1 8.74 -11.40 19.61
CA MET A 1 7.97 -10.29 19.02
C MET A 1 6.93 -10.89 18.08
N SER A 2 5.72 -10.33 18.02
CA SER A 2 4.71 -10.73 17.03
C SER A 2 5.00 -10.07 15.68
N ILE A 3 4.47 -10.65 14.60
CA ILE A 3 4.60 -10.11 13.23
C ILE A 3 4.05 -8.68 13.16
N GLU A 4 2.90 -8.44 13.79
CA GLU A 4 2.26 -7.13 13.85
C GLU A 4 3.16 -6.08 14.50
N THR A 5 3.75 -6.38 15.66
CA THR A 5 4.67 -5.45 16.34
C THR A 5 5.89 -5.13 15.48
N THR A 6 6.47 -6.13 14.79
CA THR A 6 7.60 -5.91 13.90
C THR A 6 7.24 -5.01 12.71
N LEU A 7 6.07 -5.22 12.11
CA LEU A 7 5.59 -4.40 11.00
C LEU A 7 5.28 -2.96 11.45
N LEU A 8 4.65 -2.77 12.61
CA LEU A 8 4.39 -1.45 13.18
C LEU A 8 5.69 -0.68 13.44
N GLN A 9 6.68 -1.33 14.07
CA GLN A 9 7.98 -0.73 14.34
C GLN A 9 8.72 -0.33 13.05
N ARG A 10 8.70 -1.19 12.03
CA ARG A 10 9.28 -0.90 10.71
C ARG A 10 8.61 0.30 10.04
N SER A 11 7.29 0.34 10.10
CA SER A 11 6.50 1.42 9.50
C SER A 11 6.63 2.76 10.24
N GLY A 12 7.22 2.76 11.44
CA GLY A 12 7.27 3.93 12.32
C GLY A 12 5.89 4.36 12.81
N ASP A 13 5.02 3.38 13.11
CA ASP A 13 3.63 3.57 13.54
C ASP A 13 2.81 4.41 12.54
N LYS A 14 3.01 4.16 11.25
CA LYS A 14 2.35 4.87 10.14
C LYS A 14 1.95 3.92 9.02
N CYS A 15 0.94 4.33 8.25
CA CYS A 15 0.59 3.69 7.00
C CYS A 15 1.78 3.84 6.03
N GLU A 16 2.27 2.71 5.50
CA GLU A 16 3.43 2.70 4.60
C GLU A 16 3.10 3.25 3.19
N LEU A 17 1.82 3.49 2.89
CA LEU A 17 1.38 4.12 1.64
C LEU A 17 1.09 5.62 1.74
N CYS A 18 0.48 6.08 2.84
CA CYS A 18 0.02 7.48 2.93
C CYS A 18 0.53 8.24 4.17
N GLY A 19 1.25 7.57 5.08
CA GLY A 19 1.80 8.19 6.28
C GLY A 19 0.79 8.47 7.41
N SER A 20 -0.50 8.13 7.23
CA SER A 20 -1.52 8.23 8.29
C SER A 20 -1.13 7.42 9.52
N THR A 21 -1.48 7.88 10.71
CA THR A 21 -1.24 7.17 11.99
C THR A 21 -2.51 6.51 12.54
N SER A 22 -3.62 6.55 11.80
CA SER A 22 -4.93 6.06 12.26
C SER A 22 -5.30 4.73 11.60
N ASP A 23 -5.98 3.87 12.38
CA ASP A 23 -6.55 2.59 11.93
C ASP A 23 -5.57 1.67 11.18
N LEU A 24 -4.36 1.57 11.74
CA LEU A 24 -3.26 0.81 11.18
C LEU A 24 -3.45 -0.69 11.39
N LYS A 25 -3.40 -1.46 10.30
CA LYS A 25 -3.52 -2.92 10.34
C LYS A 25 -2.56 -3.59 9.37
N PRO A 26 -1.95 -4.73 9.74
CA PRO A 26 -1.14 -5.52 8.82
C PRO A 26 -1.94 -6.03 7.62
N PHE A 27 -1.39 -5.87 6.42
CA PHE A 27 -1.99 -6.24 5.14
C PHE A 27 -1.06 -7.18 4.39
N ALA A 28 -1.59 -8.33 3.94
CA ALA A 28 -0.82 -9.28 3.15
C ALA A 28 -0.79 -8.85 1.67
N VAL A 29 0.40 -8.72 1.11
CA VAL A 29 0.56 -8.32 -0.29
C VAL A 29 0.46 -9.56 -1.18
N ALA A 30 -0.57 -9.59 -2.03
CA ALA A 30 -0.75 -10.68 -3.00
C ALA A 30 0.53 -10.91 -3.84
N PRO A 31 0.88 -12.15 -4.20
CA PRO A 31 0.06 -13.36 -4.15
C PRO A 31 -0.01 -14.03 -2.77
N HIS A 32 0.67 -13.50 -1.76
CA HIS A 32 0.66 -14.06 -0.42
C HIS A 32 -0.68 -13.78 0.28
N THR A 33 -1.21 -14.78 0.96
CA THR A 33 -2.47 -14.70 1.72
C THR A 33 -2.25 -14.54 3.22
N GLN A 34 -1.03 -14.83 3.68
CA GLN A 34 -0.63 -14.68 5.07
C GLN A 34 0.25 -13.45 5.25
N VAL A 35 0.02 -12.72 6.33
CA VAL A 35 0.89 -11.61 6.73
C VAL A 35 2.18 -12.19 7.31
N THR A 36 3.30 -11.88 6.68
CA THR A 36 4.65 -12.10 7.21
C THR A 36 5.40 -10.77 7.24
N VAL A 37 6.60 -10.74 7.82
CA VAL A 37 7.43 -9.52 7.78
C VAL A 37 7.81 -9.16 6.34
N ASP A 38 8.15 -10.18 5.54
CA ASP A 38 8.64 -10.00 4.17
C ASP A 38 7.53 -9.72 3.13
N HIS A 39 6.29 -10.09 3.44
CA HIS A 39 5.16 -10.01 2.51
C HIS A 39 3.98 -9.20 3.07
N GLY A 40 4.17 -8.57 4.23
CA GLY A 40 3.19 -7.71 4.88
C GLY A 40 3.55 -6.24 4.78
N ALA A 41 2.54 -5.38 4.82
CA ALA A 41 2.67 -3.94 4.99
C ALA A 41 1.68 -3.41 6.03
N ILE A 42 1.98 -2.29 6.68
CA ILE A 42 1.03 -1.56 7.53
C ILE A 42 0.24 -0.59 6.68
N LEU A 43 -1.07 -0.77 6.63
CA LEU A 43 -1.99 0.13 5.93
C LEU A 43 -3.02 0.71 6.90
N CYS A 44 -3.40 1.96 6.69
CA CYS A 44 -4.64 2.49 7.27
C CYS A 44 -5.87 1.91 6.54
N ASP A 45 -7.03 2.02 7.17
CA ASP A 45 -8.29 1.50 6.65
C ASP A 45 -8.65 2.05 5.25
N THR A 46 -8.37 3.33 4.98
CA THR A 46 -8.59 3.95 3.67
C THR A 46 -7.72 3.33 2.58
N CYS A 47 -6.41 3.20 2.83
CA CYS A 47 -5.49 2.58 1.88
C CYS A 47 -5.83 1.11 1.62
N ARG A 48 -6.20 0.36 2.67
CA ARG A 48 -6.64 -1.03 2.55
C ARG A 48 -7.88 -1.14 1.66
N THR A 49 -8.92 -0.37 1.97
CA THR A 49 -10.19 -0.40 1.24
C THR A 49 -9.97 -0.12 -0.25
N GLN A 50 -9.19 0.90 -0.58
CA GLN A 50 -8.93 1.25 -1.99
C GLN A 50 -7.97 0.30 -2.73
N VAL A 51 -7.18 -0.51 -2.01
CA VAL A 51 -6.37 -1.60 -2.60
C VAL A 51 -7.26 -2.81 -2.93
N GLU A 52 -8.14 -3.18 -2.00
CA GLU A 52 -9.04 -4.33 -2.10
C GLU A 52 -10.21 -4.06 -3.07
N ASP A 53 -10.73 -2.83 -3.07
CA ASP A 53 -11.87 -2.39 -3.87
C ASP A 53 -11.50 -1.20 -4.77
N PRO A 54 -11.17 -1.46 -6.05
CA PRO A 54 -10.87 -0.41 -7.01
C PRO A 54 -12.02 0.54 -7.33
N GLU A 55 -13.28 0.17 -7.05
CA GLU A 55 -14.44 1.04 -7.32
C GLU A 55 -14.52 2.19 -6.29
N GLN A 56 -13.95 1.99 -5.11
CA GLN A 56 -13.87 3.00 -4.05
C GLN A 56 -12.61 3.87 -4.11
N MET A 57 -11.89 3.82 -5.24
CA MET A 57 -10.63 4.52 -5.41
C MET A 57 -10.81 6.05 -5.42
N ASP A 58 -10.11 6.74 -4.51
CA ASP A 58 -9.97 8.20 -4.51
C ASP A 58 -8.59 8.59 -5.06
N VAL A 59 -8.58 9.14 -6.27
CA VAL A 59 -7.36 9.61 -6.96
C VAL A 59 -6.59 10.63 -6.13
N ASN A 60 -7.27 11.50 -5.36
CA ASN A 60 -6.58 12.51 -4.56
C ASN A 60 -5.81 11.88 -3.40
N HIS A 61 -6.33 10.80 -2.81
CA HIS A 61 -5.63 10.06 -1.77
C HIS A 61 -4.31 9.48 -2.27
N TRP A 62 -4.27 8.97 -3.50
CA TRP A 62 -3.11 8.31 -4.08
C TRP A 62 -1.95 9.21 -4.49
N ARG A 63 -2.07 10.53 -4.33
CA ARG A 63 -0.92 11.44 -4.55
C ARG A 63 0.28 11.11 -3.65
N CYS A 64 0.05 10.43 -2.53
CA CYS A 64 1.10 9.93 -1.63
C CYS A 64 1.94 8.79 -2.22
N LEU A 65 1.47 8.08 -3.25
CA LEU A 65 2.17 6.91 -3.80
C LEU A 65 3.51 7.24 -4.43
N ASN A 66 3.73 8.48 -4.88
CA ASN A 66 5.01 8.91 -5.43
C ASN A 66 6.14 8.75 -4.42
N ASP A 67 5.87 8.99 -3.14
CA ASP A 67 6.88 8.83 -2.08
C ASP A 67 7.03 7.35 -1.72
N SER A 68 5.91 6.63 -1.55
CA SER A 68 5.92 5.21 -1.19
C SER A 68 6.52 4.28 -2.25
N MET A 69 6.55 4.70 -3.52
CA MET A 69 7.25 3.97 -4.60
C MET A 69 8.74 3.78 -4.30
N TRP A 70 9.35 4.70 -3.55
CA TRP A 70 10.77 4.66 -3.20
C TRP A 70 11.06 4.01 -1.84
N SER A 71 10.04 3.40 -1.22
CA SER A 71 10.21 2.66 0.04
C SER A 71 11.30 1.59 -0.10
N GLN A 72 12.07 1.35 0.96
CA GLN A 72 13.04 0.25 1.00
C GLN A 72 12.35 -1.12 1.19
N GLU A 73 11.07 -1.10 1.53
CA GLU A 73 10.26 -2.29 1.76
C GLU A 73 9.61 -2.77 0.46
N ALA A 74 10.08 -3.91 -0.06
CA ALA A 74 9.53 -4.55 -1.25
C ALA A 74 7.99 -4.68 -1.25
N PRO A 75 7.29 -5.10 -0.17
CA PRO A 75 5.83 -5.16 -0.16
C PRO A 75 5.17 -3.78 -0.39
N VAL A 76 5.78 -2.70 0.10
CA VAL A 76 5.28 -1.33 -0.07
C VAL A 76 5.48 -0.87 -1.51
N GLN A 77 6.65 -1.12 -2.10
CA GLN A 77 6.91 -0.83 -3.51
C GLN A 77 5.91 -1.54 -4.44
N VAL A 78 5.64 -2.82 -4.20
CA VAL A 78 4.68 -3.61 -4.99
C VAL A 78 3.27 -3.02 -4.89
N LEU A 79 2.82 -2.63 -3.69
CA LEU A 79 1.53 -1.98 -3.52
C LEU A 79 1.47 -0.63 -4.24
N ALA A 80 2.48 0.23 -4.06
CA ALA A 80 2.54 1.53 -4.72
C ALA A 80 2.52 1.40 -6.25
N TRP A 81 3.32 0.48 -6.80
CA TRP A 81 3.34 0.22 -8.24
C TRP A 81 2.02 -0.30 -8.78
N ARG A 82 1.34 -1.22 -8.07
CA ARG A 82 0.03 -1.73 -8.49
C ARG A 82 -1.02 -0.64 -8.55
N GLN A 83 -1.08 0.20 -7.52
CA GLN A 83 -2.06 1.28 -7.45
C GLN A 83 -1.76 2.37 -8.49
N LEU A 84 -0.49 2.76 -8.68
CA LEU A 84 -0.10 3.68 -9.77
C LEU A 84 -0.41 3.11 -11.16
N THR A 85 -0.17 1.83 -11.38
CA THR A 85 -0.51 1.16 -12.65
C THR A 85 -2.01 1.14 -12.90
N ARG A 86 -2.83 0.95 -11.84
CA ARG A 86 -4.30 1.04 -11.94
C ARG A 86 -4.75 2.45 -12.30
N LEU A 87 -4.23 3.47 -11.63
CA LEU A 87 -4.53 4.89 -11.91
C LEU A 87 -4.15 5.29 -13.33
N ALA A 88 -2.94 4.94 -13.77
CA ALA A 88 -2.48 5.26 -15.12
C ALA A 88 -3.32 4.58 -16.22
N ARG A 89 -3.95 3.42 -15.92
CA ARG A 89 -4.91 2.76 -16.81
C ARG A 89 -6.28 3.44 -16.78
N SER A 90 -6.78 3.86 -15.61
CA SER A 90 -8.08 4.53 -15.50
C SER A 90 -8.07 5.93 -16.14
N GLU A 91 -6.95 6.65 -16.03
CA GLU A 91 -6.78 7.98 -16.63
C GLU A 91 -6.33 7.92 -18.11
N GLY A 92 -6.10 6.73 -18.65
CA GLY A 92 -5.76 6.52 -20.06
C GLY A 92 -4.37 7.03 -20.46
N TRP A 93 -3.47 7.26 -19.50
CA TRP A 93 -2.10 7.74 -19.73
C TRP A 93 -1.14 6.62 -20.15
N LEU A 94 -1.43 5.37 -19.77
CA LEU A 94 -0.75 4.19 -20.30
C LEU A 94 -1.42 3.75 -21.61
N LYS A 95 -1.26 4.54 -22.67
CA LYS A 95 -1.53 4.12 -24.04
C LYS A 95 -0.23 3.66 -24.71
N THR A 96 -0.12 2.34 -24.79
CA THR A 96 0.81 1.59 -25.65
C THR A 96 2.26 1.48 -25.15
N PHE A 97 2.76 0.26 -25.34
CA PHE A 97 4.11 -0.25 -25.11
C PHE A 97 5.21 0.59 -25.78
#